data_AF-A0ABD2NXM3-F1
#
_entry.id   AF-A0ABD2NXM3-F1
#
_cell.length_a   1.000
_cell.length_b   1.000
_cell.length_c   1.000
_cell.angle_alpha   90.00
_cell.angle_beta   90.00
_cell.angle_gamma   90.00
#
_symmetry.space_group_name_H-M   'P 1'
#
loop_
_entity.id
_entity.type
_entity.pdbx_description
1 polymer ?
#
loop_
_entity_poly.entity_id
_entity_poly.type
_entity_poly.pdbx_seq_one_letter_code
_entity_poly.pdbx_strand_id
1 'polypeptide(L)'
;MPKNKSKKVSASSYTEESIQKTLNDILNNDSKKSVAKKYGIPRATLQFRQSSKVSKIRPGPRTYLTDEEEKILTDWILESQRKGFPRRKIDLQLSVEEFMDAENRPNPFKENMP
;
A
#
# COMPACT_ATOMS: atom_id res chain seq x y z
N MET A 1 -22.76 10.79 -27.27
CA MET A 1 -21.57 11.14 -26.46
C MET A 1 -20.39 10.29 -26.91
N PRO A 2 -19.23 10.87 -27.26
CA PRO A 2 -18.07 10.09 -27.64
C PRO A 2 -17.57 9.28 -26.43
N LYS A 3 -17.40 7.96 -26.61
CA LYS A 3 -16.89 7.06 -25.55
C LYS A 3 -15.42 7.38 -25.30
N ASN A 4 -15.10 7.94 -24.14
CA ASN A 4 -13.73 8.15 -23.69
C ASN A 4 -13.07 6.78 -23.48
N LYS A 5 -12.12 6.42 -24.35
CA LYS A 5 -11.38 5.16 -24.24
C LYS A 5 -10.57 5.19 -22.94
N SER A 6 -10.89 4.30 -22.00
CA SER A 6 -10.12 4.08 -20.77
C SER A 6 -8.64 3.89 -21.13
N LYS A 7 -7.77 4.82 -20.69
CA LYS A 7 -6.31 4.67 -20.86
C LYS A 7 -5.87 3.47 -20.02
N LYS A 8 -5.19 2.51 -20.63
CA LYS A 8 -4.49 1.44 -19.90
C LYS A 8 -3.44 2.09 -19.00
N VAL A 9 -3.61 1.94 -17.68
CA VAL A 9 -2.63 2.40 -16.69
C VAL A 9 -1.46 1.43 -16.75
N SER A 10 -0.34 1.83 -17.36
CA SER A 10 0.90 1.06 -17.30
C SER A 10 1.43 1.11 -15.87
N ALA A 11 1.77 -0.04 -15.30
CA ALA A 11 2.50 -0.11 -14.04
C ALA A 11 3.78 0.76 -14.15
N SER A 12 4.05 1.61 -13.15
CA SER A 12 5.29 2.38 -13.13
C SER A 12 6.48 1.43 -13.05
N SER A 13 7.49 1.66 -13.88
CA SER A 13 8.71 0.86 -13.92
C SER A 13 9.64 1.09 -12.72
N TYR A 14 9.34 2.04 -11.83
CA TYR A 14 10.19 2.44 -10.73
C TYR A 14 9.67 1.90 -9.38
N THR A 15 10.58 1.38 -8.56
CA THR A 15 10.28 0.83 -7.23
C THR A 15 10.27 1.93 -6.16
N GLU A 16 9.60 1.70 -5.04
CA GLU A 16 9.61 2.68 -3.93
C GLU A 16 11.02 2.92 -3.39
N GLU A 17 11.86 1.87 -3.34
CA GLU A 17 13.26 1.99 -2.97
C GLU A 17 14.03 2.96 -3.88
N SER A 18 13.76 2.92 -5.19
CA SER A 18 14.38 3.84 -6.13
C SER A 18 13.94 5.28 -5.87
N ILE A 19 12.68 5.51 -5.53
CA ILE A 19 12.17 6.85 -5.15
C ILE A 19 12.86 7.34 -3.88
N GLN A 20 12.96 6.51 -2.84
CA GLN A 20 13.61 6.87 -1.57
C GLN A 20 15.08 7.25 -1.79
N LYS A 21 15.84 6.46 -2.56
CA LYS A 21 17.22 6.79 -2.95
C LYS A 21 17.30 8.11 -3.71
N THR A 22 16.38 8.33 -4.65
CA THR A 22 16.31 9.56 -5.45
C THR A 22 16.04 10.78 -4.56
N LEU A 23 15.18 10.66 -3.54
CA LEU A 23 14.91 11.75 -2.59
C LEU A 23 16.12 12.06 -1.71
N ASN A 24 16.87 11.05 -1.29
CA ASN A 24 18.13 11.24 -0.55
C ASN A 24 19.20 11.92 -1.42
N ASP A 25 19.35 11.53 -2.69
CA ASP A 25 20.26 12.20 -3.64
C ASP A 25 19.89 13.69 -3.83
N ILE A 26 18.59 14.00 -3.92
CA ILE A 26 18.10 15.40 -4.00
C ILE A 26 18.44 16.20 -2.72
N LEU A 27 18.41 15.57 -1.55
CA LEU A 27 18.82 16.21 -0.29
C LEU A 27 20.34 16.46 -0.26
N ASN A 28 21.14 15.60 -0.88
CA ASN A 28 22.60 15.70 -0.98
C ASN A 28 23.07 16.71 -2.06
N ASN A 29 22.25 17.73 -2.39
CA ASN A 29 22.49 18.79 -3.39
C ASN A 29 22.46 18.39 -4.87
N ASP A 30 21.97 17.21 -5.26
CA ASP A 30 21.74 16.93 -6.67
C ASP A 30 20.49 17.63 -7.23
N SER A 31 20.59 18.13 -8.47
CA SER A 31 19.44 18.78 -9.11
C SER A 31 18.34 17.78 -9.47
N LYS A 32 17.07 18.11 -9.17
CA LYS A 32 15.89 17.26 -9.45
C LYS A 32 15.83 16.73 -10.89
N LYS A 33 16.37 17.50 -11.85
CA LYS A 33 16.45 17.13 -13.28
C LYS A 33 17.51 16.06 -13.54
N SER A 34 18.69 16.18 -12.92
CA SER A 34 19.77 15.20 -13.03
C SER A 34 19.34 13.85 -12.45
N VAL A 35 18.79 13.87 -11.24
CA VAL A 35 18.37 12.65 -10.53
C VAL A 35 17.20 11.96 -11.25
N ALA A 36 16.22 12.72 -11.75
CA ALA A 36 15.14 12.18 -12.58
C ALA A 36 15.64 11.42 -13.82
N LYS A 37 16.67 11.95 -14.51
CA LYS A 37 17.28 11.31 -15.67
C LYS A 37 18.09 10.06 -15.28
N LYS A 38 18.81 10.12 -14.16
CA LYS A 38 19.65 9.03 -13.64
C LYS A 38 18.83 7.79 -13.28
N TYR A 39 17.68 7.98 -12.62
CA TYR A 39 16.82 6.88 -12.16
C TYR A 39 15.62 6.60 -13.08
N GLY A 40 15.43 7.37 -14.15
CA GLY A 40 14.30 7.20 -15.07
C GLY A 40 12.93 7.52 -14.44
N ILE A 41 12.90 8.29 -13.35
CA ILE A 41 11.68 8.65 -12.62
C ILE A 41 11.18 10.01 -13.11
N PRO A 42 9.89 10.16 -13.47
CA PRO A 42 9.34 11.45 -13.86
C PRO A 42 9.51 12.52 -12.77
N ARG A 43 9.95 13.72 -13.15
CA ARG A 43 10.10 14.87 -12.23
C ARG A 43 8.82 15.19 -11.44
N ALA A 44 7.66 15.05 -12.07
CA ALA A 44 6.36 15.28 -11.44
C ALA A 44 6.13 14.32 -10.26
N THR A 45 6.52 13.05 -10.40
CA THR A 45 6.46 12.06 -9.32
C THR A 45 7.36 12.46 -8.16
N LEU A 46 8.59 12.92 -8.43
CA LEU A 46 9.53 13.37 -7.39
C LEU A 46 9.03 14.61 -6.66
N GLN A 47 8.48 15.57 -7.39
CA GLN A 47 7.89 16.77 -6.79
C GLN A 47 6.66 16.44 -5.95
N PHE A 48 5.82 15.52 -6.42
CA PHE A 48 4.68 15.02 -5.67
C PHE A 48 5.14 14.33 -4.38
N ARG A 49 6.07 13.36 -4.48
CA ARG A 49 6.64 12.63 -3.34
C ARG A 49 7.38 13.53 -2.33
N GLN A 50 7.98 14.62 -2.78
CA GLN A 50 8.63 15.60 -1.91
C GLN A 50 7.62 16.47 -1.13
N SER A 51 6.37 16.58 -1.61
CA SER A 51 5.34 17.36 -0.92
C SER A 51 4.90 16.64 0.36
N SER A 52 4.81 17.37 1.46
CA SER A 52 4.25 16.92 2.73
C SER A 52 2.79 16.45 2.67
N LYS A 53 2.11 16.65 1.52
CA LYS A 53 0.74 16.19 1.27
C LYS A 53 0.63 14.70 0.96
N VAL A 54 1.75 14.00 0.73
CA VAL A 54 1.72 12.58 0.38
C VAL A 54 1.75 11.74 1.65
N SER A 55 0.57 11.31 2.10
CA SER A 55 0.44 10.33 3.20
C SER A 55 0.33 8.88 2.73
N LYS A 56 0.11 8.63 1.42
CA LYS A 56 -0.08 7.29 0.88
C LYS A 56 0.95 6.95 -0.19
N ILE A 57 1.65 5.84 0.03
CA ILE A 57 2.59 5.27 -0.93
C ILE A 57 1.88 4.34 -1.91
N ARG A 58 0.94 3.54 -1.40
CA ARG A 58 0.18 2.56 -2.17
C ARG A 58 -1.02 3.21 -2.88
N PRO A 59 -1.30 2.83 -4.14
CA PRO A 59 -2.51 3.24 -4.83
C PRO A 59 -3.74 2.60 -4.19
N GLY A 60 -4.81 3.38 -4.04
CA GLY A 60 -6.11 2.89 -3.56
C GLY A 60 -6.61 3.48 -2.23
N PRO A 61 -7.78 3.03 -1.75
CA PRO A 61 -8.33 3.39 -0.45
C PRO A 61 -7.38 3.04 0.70
N ARG A 62 -7.58 3.66 1.86
CA ARG A 62 -6.86 3.23 3.08
C ARG A 62 -7.38 1.84 3.45
N THR A 63 -6.49 0.97 3.90
CA THR A 63 -6.87 -0.28 4.56
C THR A 63 -7.61 0.06 5.86
N TYR A 64 -8.55 -0.80 6.25
CA TYR A 64 -9.26 -0.69 7.53
C TYR A 64 -8.44 -1.31 8.67
N LEU A 65 -7.61 -2.31 8.34
CA LEU A 65 -6.62 -2.86 9.23
C LEU A 65 -5.33 -2.02 9.19
N THR A 66 -4.70 -1.87 10.35
CA THR A 66 -3.35 -1.31 10.47
C THR A 66 -2.29 -2.32 10.03
N ASP A 67 -1.10 -1.85 9.66
CA ASP A 67 0.00 -2.73 9.27
C ASP A 67 0.39 -3.71 10.41
N GLU A 68 0.20 -3.29 11.67
CA GLU A 68 0.43 -4.12 12.86
C GLU A 68 -0.61 -5.23 13.00
N GLU A 69 -1.90 -4.91 12.82
CA GLU A 69 -2.99 -5.88 12.82
C GLU A 69 -2.84 -6.91 11.69
N GLU A 70 -2.51 -6.46 10.47
CA GLU A 70 -2.24 -7.34 9.33
C GLU A 70 -1.05 -8.27 9.61
N LYS A 71 -0.01 -7.78 10.31
CA LYS A 71 1.13 -8.60 10.71
C LYS A 71 0.75 -9.66 11.73
N ILE A 72 -0.05 -9.33 12.73
CA ILE A 72 -0.54 -10.29 13.74
C ILE A 72 -1.32 -11.42 13.05
N LEU A 73 -2.22 -11.09 12.13
CA LEU A 73 -2.98 -12.08 11.37
C LEU A 73 -2.08 -12.96 10.49
N THR A 74 -1.09 -12.36 9.84
CA THR A 74 -0.13 -13.08 9.00
C THR A 74 0.72 -14.05 9.83
N ASP A 75 1.27 -13.57 10.95
CA ASP A 75 2.08 -14.40 11.86
C ASP A 75 1.24 -15.56 12.42
N TRP A 76 -0.01 -15.30 12.79
CA TRP A 76 -0.95 -16.32 13.24
C TRP A 76 -1.24 -17.39 12.18
N ILE A 77 -1.45 -17.00 10.91
CA ILE A 77 -1.64 -17.94 9.80
C ILE A 77 -0.39 -18.80 9.59
N LEU A 78 0.79 -18.18 9.54
CA LEU A 78 2.07 -18.86 9.33
C LEU A 78 2.37 -19.84 10.47
N GLU A 79 2.14 -19.44 11.71
CA GLU A 79 2.29 -20.31 12.86
C GLU A 79 1.29 -21.47 12.86
N SER A 80 0.03 -21.20 12.53
CA SER A 80 -1.01 -22.23 12.44
C SER A 80 -0.64 -23.26 11.37
N GLN A 81 -0.17 -22.80 10.20
CA GLN A 81 0.35 -23.68 9.14
C GLN A 81 1.55 -24.50 9.62
N ARG A 82 2.52 -23.89 10.30
CA ARG A 82 3.71 -24.59 10.84
C ARG A 82 3.34 -25.68 11.84
N LYS A 83 2.28 -25.47 12.62
CA LYS A 83 1.75 -26.44 13.60
C LYS A 83 0.86 -27.52 12.97
N GLY A 84 0.66 -27.50 11.65
CA GLY A 84 -0.15 -28.48 10.92
C GLY A 84 -1.64 -28.14 10.82
N PHE A 85 -2.04 -26.93 11.20
CA PHE A 85 -3.42 -26.44 11.14
C PHE A 85 -3.54 -25.25 10.18
N PRO A 86 -3.50 -25.46 8.85
CA PRO A 86 -3.66 -24.36 7.91
C PRO A 86 -5.06 -23.73 8.08
N ARG A 87 -5.10 -22.39 8.13
CA ARG A 87 -6.34 -21.63 8.26
C ARG A 87 -7.02 -21.45 6.93
N ARG A 88 -8.35 -21.54 6.92
CA ARG A 88 -9.18 -21.29 5.74
C ARG A 88 -9.47 -19.80 5.63
N LYS A 89 -9.92 -19.40 4.44
CA LYS A 89 -10.37 -18.03 4.17
C LYS A 89 -11.41 -17.54 5.20
N ILE A 90 -12.38 -18.40 5.53
CA ILE A 90 -13.44 -18.09 6.49
C ILE A 90 -12.88 -17.83 7.89
N ASP A 91 -11.92 -18.64 8.34
CA ASP A 91 -11.30 -18.44 9.66
C ASP A 91 -10.64 -17.07 9.76
N LEU A 92 -9.99 -16.62 8.68
CA LEU A 92 -9.41 -15.30 8.60
C LEU A 92 -10.48 -14.19 8.59
N GLN A 93 -11.54 -14.36 7.81
CA GLN A 93 -12.64 -13.38 7.76
C GLN A 93 -13.32 -13.22 9.13
N LEU A 94 -13.56 -14.33 9.84
CA LEU A 94 -14.11 -14.32 11.21
C LEU A 94 -13.17 -13.63 12.19
N SER A 95 -11.86 -13.90 12.13
CA SER A 95 -10.91 -13.18 12.98
C SER A 95 -10.90 -11.68 12.68
N VAL A 96 -10.98 -11.28 11.41
CA VAL A 96 -11.05 -9.85 11.06
C VAL A 96 -12.36 -9.21 11.55
N GLU A 97 -13.48 -9.92 11.47
CA GLU A 97 -14.76 -9.49 12.03
C GLU A 97 -14.64 -9.26 13.55
N GLU A 98 -14.08 -10.23 14.29
CA GLU A 98 -13.82 -10.11 15.74
C GLU A 98 -12.93 -8.90 16.06
N PHE A 99 -11.89 -8.64 15.28
CA PHE A 99 -11.03 -7.46 15.44
C PHE A 99 -11.81 -6.15 15.22
N MET A 100 -12.64 -6.09 14.17
CA MET A 100 -13.43 -4.89 13.85
C MET A 100 -14.51 -4.63 14.89
N ASP A 101 -15.15 -5.68 15.40
CA ASP A 101 -16.16 -5.61 16.45
C ASP A 101 -15.57 -5.15 17.78
N ALA A 102 -14.38 -5.64 18.14
CA ALA A 102 -13.68 -5.23 19.36
C ALA A 102 -13.34 -3.73 19.37
N GLU A 103 -13.04 -3.15 18.20
CA GLU A 103 -12.67 -1.74 18.07
C GLU A 103 -13.83 -0.83 17.63
N ASN A 104 -15.00 -1.40 17.33
CA ASN A 104 -16.21 -0.71 16.88
C ASN A 104 -15.93 0.29 15.73
N ARG A 105 -15.04 -0.08 14.80
CA ARG A 105 -14.64 0.78 13.67
C ARG A 105 -15.71 0.74 12.56
N PRO A 106 -16.16 1.90 12.03
CA PRO A 106 -17.11 1.91 10.92
C PRO A 106 -16.44 1.40 9.65
N ASN A 107 -16.99 0.32 9.09
CA ASN A 107 -16.51 -0.28 7.85
C ASN A 107 -17.65 -0.36 6.81
N PRO A 108 -17.33 -0.47 5.51
CA PRO A 108 -18.32 -0.53 4.42
C PRO A 108 -18.79 -1.96 4.12
N PHE A 109 -18.35 -2.95 4.90
CA PHE A 109 -18.62 -4.36 4.63
C PHE A 109 -20.02 -4.73 5.14
N LYS A 110 -20.67 -5.67 4.45
CA LYS A 110 -21.94 -6.21 4.92
C LYS A 110 -21.64 -7.14 6.09
N GLU A 111 -22.31 -6.92 7.22
CA GLU A 111 -22.13 -7.75 8.42
C GLU A 111 -20.67 -7.77 8.92
N ASN A 112 -19.92 -6.67 8.74
CA ASN A 112 -18.50 -6.56 9.12
C ASN A 112 -17.56 -7.60 8.50
N MET A 113 -18.03 -8.38 7.51
CA MET A 113 -17.26 -9.45 6.88
C MET A 113 -16.62 -8.98 5.55
N PRO A 114 -15.28 -8.95 5.44
CA PRO A 114 -14.56 -8.49 4.25
C PRO A 114 -14.53 -9.51 3.09
#